data_AF-A0A1J5J7I3-F1
#
_entry.id   AF-A0A1J5J7I3-F1
#
_cell.length_a   1.000
_cell.length_b   1.000
_cell.length_c   1.000
_cell.angle_alpha   90.00
_cell.angle_beta   90.00
_cell.angle_gamma   90.00
#
_symmetry.space_group_name_H-M   'P 1'
#
loop_
_entity.id
_entity.type
_entity.pdbx_description
1 polymer ?
#
loop_
_entity_poly.entity_id
_entity_poly.type
_entity_poly.pdbx_seq_one_letter_code
_entity_poly.pdbx_strand_id
1 'polypeptide(L)'
;MLLCFMVSYLLTLPTQASAFDSAPIELDNSAFWTGFAGGIVAHELGHVALASAYGQRAQLHAGSIVYPNSHFSQKELLRVSTAGYQTQWLLSEWSFASLNSENENALLEKQHHIGIITSHLAITFAYAAGLKDYTTSDVYAASEVSGRSSHQLMAMALLPALIDTYRLFGEGVPEWVGKVSMAVKASEIALIWSF
;
A
#
# COMPACT_ATOMS: atom_id res chain seq x y z
N MET A 1 14.25 -2.77 -8.88
CA MET A 1 15.09 -1.77 -8.15
C MET A 1 14.40 -1.17 -6.92
N LEU A 2 13.05 -1.09 -6.86
CA LEU A 2 12.29 -0.59 -5.70
C LEU A 2 12.56 -1.36 -4.39
N LEU A 3 12.65 -2.69 -4.45
CA LEU A 3 12.88 -3.54 -3.28
C LEU A 3 14.20 -3.23 -2.55
N CYS A 4 15.25 -2.84 -3.29
CA CYS A 4 16.56 -2.54 -2.69
C CYS A 4 16.63 -1.14 -2.08
N PHE A 5 15.84 -0.17 -2.56
CA PHE A 5 15.83 1.19 -2.02
C PHE A 5 14.92 1.33 -0.78
N MET A 6 13.81 0.59 -0.69
CA MET A 6 12.93 0.64 0.48
C MET A 6 13.58 0.06 1.74
N VAL A 7 14.37 -1.02 1.62
CA VAL A 7 15.03 -1.67 2.75
C VAL A 7 16.05 -0.74 3.43
N SER A 8 16.73 0.12 2.67
CA SER A 8 17.74 1.03 3.24
C SER A 8 17.16 2.23 3.99
N TYR A 9 15.93 2.68 3.69
CA TYR A 9 15.32 3.83 4.37
C TYR A 9 14.54 3.42 5.64
N LEU A 10 13.91 2.24 5.64
CA LEU A 10 13.12 1.72 6.77
C LEU A 10 13.95 1.27 7.97
N LEU A 11 15.26 1.00 7.79
CA LEU A 11 16.17 0.62 8.88
C LEU A 11 16.60 1.79 9.79
N THR A 12 16.06 3.00 9.58
CA THR A 12 16.45 4.20 10.35
C THR A 12 15.33 4.83 11.17
N LEU A 13 14.13 4.24 11.19
CA LEU A 13 13.05 4.76 12.03
C LEU A 13 13.32 4.43 13.51
N PRO A 14 13.30 5.42 14.41
CA PRO A 14 13.46 5.17 15.84
C PRO A 14 12.26 4.37 16.34
N THR A 15 12.52 3.17 16.87
CA THR A 15 11.56 2.39 17.65
C THR A 15 11.31 3.11 18.98
N GLN A 16 10.47 4.13 18.99
CA GLN A 16 9.98 4.69 20.24
C GLN A 16 8.84 3.82 20.76
N ALA A 17 9.24 2.89 21.62
CA ALA A 17 8.37 2.19 22.54
C ALA A 17 7.87 3.19 23.59
N SER A 18 6.60 3.57 23.55
CA SER A 18 5.92 4.20 24.68
C SER A 18 4.45 3.79 24.70
N ALA A 19 4.18 2.55 25.11
CA ALA A 19 2.83 2.13 25.54
C ALA A 19 2.79 0.87 26.43
N PHE A 20 3.91 0.22 26.73
CA PHE A 20 3.90 -1.03 27.49
C PHE A 20 4.87 -0.97 28.66
N ASP A 21 4.40 -0.39 29.77
CA ASP A 21 5.01 -0.62 31.08
C ASP A 21 4.39 -1.88 31.70
N SER A 22 4.88 -3.05 31.29
CA SER A 22 4.82 -4.32 32.03
C SER A 22 5.52 -5.45 31.26
N ALA A 23 6.68 -5.89 31.79
CA ALA A 23 7.52 -7.02 31.36
C ALA A 23 8.08 -6.97 29.91
N PRO A 24 9.31 -7.46 29.66
CA PRO A 24 9.84 -7.55 28.30
C PRO A 24 9.09 -8.65 27.55
N ILE A 25 8.02 -8.28 26.84
CA ILE A 25 7.43 -9.12 25.82
C ILE A 25 8.51 -9.23 24.73
N GLU A 26 9.10 -10.41 24.55
CA GLU A 26 9.87 -10.71 23.35
C GLU A 26 8.93 -10.55 22.14
N LEU A 27 8.99 -9.38 21.51
CA LEU A 27 8.32 -9.12 20.24
C LEU A 27 8.91 -10.07 19.21
N ASP A 28 8.15 -11.08 18.80
CA ASP A 28 8.50 -11.86 17.62
C ASP A 28 8.29 -10.98 16.37
N ASN A 29 9.32 -10.17 16.07
CA ASN A 29 9.35 -9.26 14.94
C ASN A 29 9.11 -9.99 13.59
N SER A 30 9.21 -11.32 13.55
CA SER A 30 8.96 -12.09 12.32
C SER A 30 7.52 -11.94 11.83
N ALA A 31 6.52 -11.88 12.72
CA ALA A 31 5.13 -11.70 12.32
C ALA A 31 4.89 -10.34 11.67
N PHE A 32 5.44 -9.27 12.26
CA PHE A 32 5.42 -7.93 11.66
C PHE A 32 6.11 -7.92 10.29
N TRP A 33 7.34 -8.43 10.20
CA TRP A 33 8.11 -8.39 8.94
C TRP A 33 7.49 -9.26 7.85
N THR A 34 6.88 -10.40 8.21
CA THR A 34 6.13 -11.22 7.25
C THR A 34 4.87 -10.51 6.75
N GLY A 35 4.17 -9.79 7.62
CA GLY A 35 3.05 -8.93 7.22
C GLY A 35 3.48 -7.78 6.31
N PHE A 36 4.58 -7.13 6.68
CA PHE A 36 5.16 -6.04 5.90
C PHE A 36 5.59 -6.51 4.49
N ALA A 37 6.36 -7.59 4.41
CA ALA A 37 6.77 -8.18 3.14
C ALA A 37 5.55 -8.69 2.35
N GLY A 38 4.58 -9.30 3.03
CA GLY A 38 3.32 -9.78 2.44
C GLY A 38 2.52 -8.66 1.79
N GLY A 39 2.46 -7.48 2.42
CA GLY A 39 1.79 -6.31 1.85
C GLY A 39 2.49 -5.75 0.61
N ILE A 40 3.84 -5.75 0.56
CA ILE A 40 4.59 -5.41 -0.66
C ILE A 40 4.29 -6.42 -1.78
N VAL A 41 4.32 -7.72 -1.47
CA VAL A 41 4.00 -8.76 -2.46
C VAL A 41 2.57 -8.60 -2.96
N ALA A 42 1.62 -8.32 -2.07
CA ALA A 42 0.23 -8.09 -2.44
C ALA A 42 0.06 -6.87 -3.37
N HIS A 43 0.77 -5.78 -3.12
CA HIS A 43 0.80 -4.61 -4.01
C HIS A 43 1.20 -5.01 -5.44
N GLU A 44 2.34 -5.69 -5.58
CA GLU A 44 2.84 -6.15 -6.88
C GLU A 44 1.89 -7.16 -7.56
N LEU A 45 1.29 -8.07 -6.77
CA LEU A 45 0.30 -9.02 -7.27
C LEU A 45 -0.96 -8.35 -7.80
N GLY A 46 -1.35 -7.18 -7.29
CA GLY A 46 -2.47 -6.39 -7.83
C GLY A 46 -2.25 -6.05 -9.30
N HIS A 47 -1.06 -5.56 -9.65
CA HIS A 47 -0.68 -5.27 -11.03
C HIS A 47 -0.69 -6.54 -11.90
N VAL A 48 -0.06 -7.62 -11.42
CA VAL A 48 0.03 -8.88 -12.17
C VAL A 48 -1.34 -9.49 -12.42
N ALA A 49 -2.19 -9.55 -11.40
CA ALA A 49 -3.53 -10.13 -11.50
C ALA A 49 -4.39 -9.38 -12.52
N LEU A 50 -4.40 -8.04 -12.46
CA LEU A 50 -5.22 -7.25 -13.37
C LEU A 50 -4.69 -7.25 -14.80
N ALA A 51 -3.37 -7.17 -14.98
CA ALA A 51 -2.76 -7.32 -16.31
C ALA A 51 -3.06 -8.70 -16.94
N SER A 52 -3.00 -9.77 -16.13
CA SER A 52 -3.35 -11.13 -16.57
C SER A 52 -4.82 -11.24 -16.98
N ALA A 53 -5.72 -10.55 -16.27
CA ALA A 53 -7.14 -10.48 -16.64
C ALA A 53 -7.36 -9.78 -17.99
N TYR A 54 -6.47 -8.87 -18.40
CA TYR A 54 -6.44 -8.27 -19.74
C TYR A 54 -5.61 -9.08 -20.77
N GLY A 55 -5.27 -10.33 -20.46
CA GLY A 55 -4.52 -11.21 -21.34
C GLY A 55 -3.04 -10.86 -21.50
N GLN A 56 -2.51 -9.94 -20.67
CA GLN A 56 -1.10 -9.55 -20.70
C GLN A 56 -0.29 -10.38 -19.72
N ARG A 57 0.95 -10.72 -20.08
CA ARG A 57 1.84 -11.50 -19.23
C ARG A 57 2.89 -10.61 -18.59
N ALA A 58 2.88 -10.56 -17.26
CA ALA A 58 3.95 -9.94 -16.49
C ALA A 58 5.28 -10.66 -16.74
N GLN A 59 6.36 -9.90 -16.86
CA GLN A 59 7.72 -10.40 -16.83
C GLN A 59 8.50 -9.65 -15.75
N LEU A 60 9.46 -10.33 -15.14
CA LEU A 60 10.41 -9.69 -14.23
C LEU A 60 11.63 -9.25 -15.04
N HIS A 61 11.93 -7.95 -15.03
CA HIS A 61 13.12 -7.39 -15.65
C HIS A 61 13.80 -6.41 -14.69
N ALA A 62 15.09 -6.61 -14.41
CA ALA A 62 15.87 -5.80 -13.46
C ALA A 62 15.21 -5.61 -12.07
N GLY A 63 14.49 -6.63 -11.60
CA GLY A 63 13.74 -6.58 -10.33
C GLY A 63 12.59 -5.57 -10.35
N SER A 64 11.97 -5.37 -11.51
CA SER A 64 10.72 -4.64 -11.72
C SER A 64 9.76 -5.53 -12.50
N ILE A 65 8.47 -5.41 -12.23
CA ILE A 65 7.44 -6.01 -13.08
C ILE A 65 7.30 -5.13 -14.33
N VAL A 66 7.42 -5.75 -15.50
CA VAL A 66 7.27 -5.11 -16.80
C VAL A 66 6.33 -5.92 -17.67
N TYR A 67 5.71 -5.26 -18.64
CA TYR A 67 4.78 -5.87 -19.59
C TYR A 67 5.29 -5.64 -21.02
N PRO A 68 6.39 -6.29 -21.42
CA PRO A 68 6.99 -6.09 -22.72
C PRO A 68 6.02 -6.56 -23.81
N ASN A 69 5.84 -5.75 -24.85
CA ASN A 69 4.89 -5.98 -25.95
C ASN A 69 3.41 -6.01 -25.51
N SER A 70 3.08 -5.42 -24.36
CA SER A 70 1.68 -5.24 -23.98
C SER A 70 1.03 -4.15 -24.83
N HIS A 71 -0.24 -4.37 -25.15
CA HIS A 71 -1.08 -3.43 -25.92
C HIS A 71 -2.28 -3.02 -25.07
N PHE A 72 -2.00 -2.44 -23.91
CA PHE A 72 -3.05 -1.89 -23.07
C PHE A 72 -3.71 -0.69 -23.76
N SER A 73 -5.04 -0.67 -23.80
CA SER A 73 -5.79 0.58 -23.98
C SER A 73 -5.49 1.54 -22.83
N GLN A 74 -5.77 2.84 -23.01
CA GLN A 74 -5.57 3.84 -21.95
C GLN A 74 -6.29 3.46 -20.65
N LYS A 75 -7.51 2.91 -20.75
CA LYS A 75 -8.30 2.46 -19.60
C LYS A 75 -7.63 1.30 -18.87
N GLU A 76 -7.16 0.30 -19.61
CA GLU A 76 -6.47 -0.86 -19.03
C GLU A 76 -5.15 -0.44 -18.39
N LEU A 77 -4.38 0.43 -19.05
CA LEU A 77 -3.13 0.94 -18.51
C LEU A 77 -3.36 1.75 -17.23
N LEU A 78 -4.39 2.59 -17.17
CA LEU A 78 -4.76 3.32 -15.95
C LEU A 78 -5.13 2.36 -14.80
N ARG A 79 -5.93 1.34 -15.09
CA ARG A 79 -6.36 0.38 -14.08
C ARG A 79 -5.20 -0.49 -13.60
N VAL A 80 -4.38 -1.00 -14.53
CA VAL A 80 -3.19 -1.79 -14.19
C VAL A 80 -2.19 -0.94 -13.41
N SER A 81 -1.86 0.27 -13.85
CA SER A 81 -0.90 1.15 -13.15
C SER A 81 -1.37 1.58 -11.76
N THR A 82 -2.67 1.58 -11.48
CA THR A 82 -3.17 1.90 -10.13
C THR A 82 -3.48 0.67 -9.29
N ALA A 83 -3.38 -0.55 -9.85
CA ALA A 83 -3.84 -1.77 -9.20
C ALA A 83 -3.13 -2.06 -7.86
N GLY A 84 -1.83 -1.81 -7.75
CA GLY A 84 -1.10 -1.98 -6.49
C GLY A 84 -1.64 -1.10 -5.35
N TYR A 85 -1.97 0.16 -5.65
CA TYR A 85 -2.63 1.05 -4.69
C TYR A 85 -4.00 0.52 -4.26
N GLN A 86 -4.81 0.03 -5.21
CA GLN A 86 -6.13 -0.52 -4.90
C GLN A 86 -6.01 -1.78 -4.03
N THR A 87 -5.09 -2.68 -4.35
CA THR A 87 -4.87 -3.92 -3.59
C THR A 87 -4.36 -3.63 -2.18
N GLN A 88 -3.36 -2.77 -2.00
CA GLN A 88 -2.87 -2.43 -0.67
C GLN A 88 -3.93 -1.70 0.17
N TRP A 89 -4.82 -0.90 -0.45
CA TRP A 89 -5.93 -0.27 0.26
C TRP A 89 -6.94 -1.28 0.78
N LEU A 90 -7.39 -2.22 -0.06
CA LEU A 90 -8.29 -3.29 0.36
C LEU A 90 -7.66 -4.11 1.49
N LEU A 91 -6.38 -4.44 1.36
CA LEU A 91 -5.66 -5.23 2.35
C LEU A 91 -5.43 -4.46 3.66
N SER A 92 -5.22 -3.14 3.59
CA SER A 92 -5.14 -2.27 4.78
C SER A 92 -6.46 -2.22 5.53
N GLU A 93 -7.60 -2.09 4.83
CA GLU A 93 -8.92 -2.07 5.49
C GLU A 93 -9.28 -3.41 6.10
N TRP A 94 -8.95 -4.52 5.41
CA TRP A 94 -9.07 -5.86 5.99
C TRP A 94 -8.22 -5.99 7.25
N SER A 95 -6.98 -5.49 7.23
CA SER A 95 -6.09 -5.55 8.39
C SER A 95 -6.59 -4.69 9.55
N PHE A 96 -7.11 -3.49 9.30
CA PHE A 96 -7.76 -2.68 10.35
C PHE A 96 -9.01 -3.37 10.92
N ALA A 97 -9.80 -4.05 10.09
CA ALA A 97 -10.95 -4.82 10.58
C ALA A 97 -10.51 -5.97 11.50
N SER A 98 -9.45 -6.69 11.14
CA SER A 98 -8.87 -7.74 12.01
C SER A 98 -8.33 -7.20 13.32
N LEU A 99 -7.66 -6.05 13.32
CA LEU A 99 -7.16 -5.41 14.54
C LEU A 99 -8.26 -5.02 15.53
N ASN A 100 -9.45 -4.70 15.01
CA ASN A 100 -10.64 -4.35 15.81
C ASN A 100 -11.46 -5.57 16.26
N SER A 101 -11.07 -6.79 15.89
CA SER A 101 -11.77 -8.00 16.31
C SER A 101 -11.46 -8.36 17.77
N GLU A 102 -12.43 -8.96 18.48
CA GLU A 102 -12.33 -9.29 19.92
C GLU A 102 -11.31 -10.40 20.26
N ASN A 103 -10.51 -10.86 19.29
CA ASN A 103 -9.48 -11.88 19.51
C ASN A 103 -8.20 -11.26 20.11
N GLU A 104 -8.29 -10.84 21.36
CA GLU A 104 -7.18 -10.14 22.05
C GLU A 104 -5.93 -11.00 22.25
N ASN A 105 -6.06 -12.34 22.16
CA ASN A 105 -5.00 -13.29 22.46
C ASN A 105 -4.10 -13.64 21.25
N ALA A 106 -4.37 -13.12 20.05
CA ALA A 106 -3.58 -13.40 18.84
C ALA A 106 -2.51 -12.31 18.56
N LEU A 107 -1.56 -12.14 19.48
CA LEU A 107 -0.49 -11.13 19.37
C LEU A 107 0.24 -11.18 18.01
N LEU A 108 0.57 -12.38 17.52
CA LEU A 108 1.24 -12.58 16.24
C LEU A 108 0.38 -12.12 15.05
N GLU A 109 -0.92 -12.40 15.09
CA GLU A 109 -1.87 -11.97 14.06
C GLU A 109 -1.98 -10.44 14.02
N LYS A 110 -2.07 -9.80 15.19
CA LYS A 110 -2.06 -8.34 15.30
C LYS A 110 -0.77 -7.73 14.73
N GLN A 111 0.39 -8.28 15.08
CA GLN A 111 1.68 -7.83 14.54
C GLN A 111 1.75 -7.98 13.02
N HIS A 112 1.24 -9.09 12.48
CA HIS A 112 1.17 -9.30 11.04
C HIS A 112 0.31 -8.24 10.33
N HIS A 113 -0.88 -7.95 10.84
CA HIS A 113 -1.76 -6.90 10.30
C HIS A 113 -1.16 -5.50 10.40
N ILE A 114 -0.48 -5.18 11.51
CA ILE A 114 0.28 -3.92 11.63
C ILE A 114 1.38 -3.84 10.57
N GLY A 115 2.09 -4.94 10.32
CA GLY A 115 3.08 -5.04 9.25
C GLY A 115 2.48 -4.72 7.88
N ILE A 116 1.33 -5.30 7.56
CA ILE A 116 0.62 -5.04 6.30
C ILE A 116 0.25 -3.56 6.17
N ILE A 117 -0.38 -2.96 7.19
CA ILE A 117 -0.74 -1.54 7.16
C ILE A 117 0.52 -0.67 6.99
N THR A 118 1.59 -1.00 7.70
CA THR A 118 2.88 -0.28 7.60
C THR A 118 3.48 -0.37 6.20
N SER A 119 3.33 -1.49 5.49
CA SER A 119 3.78 -1.60 4.10
C SER A 119 3.04 -0.66 3.16
N HIS A 120 1.71 -0.55 3.30
CA HIS A 120 0.90 0.41 2.55
C HIS A 120 1.39 1.85 2.75
N LEU A 121 1.63 2.23 4.02
CA LEU A 121 2.15 3.55 4.37
C LEU A 121 3.54 3.77 3.77
N ALA A 122 4.44 2.80 3.94
CA ALA A 122 5.81 2.89 3.45
C ALA A 122 5.89 3.04 1.93
N ILE A 123 5.12 2.24 1.18
CA ILE A 123 5.04 2.35 -0.29
C ILE A 123 4.54 3.75 -0.66
N THR A 124 3.42 4.19 -0.06
CA THR A 124 2.80 5.47 -0.40
C THR A 124 3.74 6.65 -0.11
N PHE A 125 4.42 6.64 1.04
CA PHE A 125 5.38 7.69 1.39
C PHE A 125 6.64 7.64 0.53
N ALA A 126 7.13 6.46 0.13
CA ALA A 126 8.26 6.35 -0.80
C ALA A 126 7.94 6.97 -2.16
N TYR A 127 6.73 6.73 -2.67
CA TYR A 127 6.23 7.39 -3.87
C TYR A 127 6.11 8.91 -3.72
N ALA A 128 5.55 9.37 -2.60
CA ALA A 128 5.42 10.80 -2.31
C ALA A 128 6.78 11.51 -2.21
N ALA A 129 7.76 10.85 -1.57
CA ALA A 129 9.09 11.41 -1.31
C ALA A 129 9.96 11.53 -2.58
N GLY A 130 9.72 10.71 -3.60
CA GLY A 130 10.50 10.82 -4.83
C GLY A 130 10.24 9.80 -5.93
N LEU A 131 9.57 8.66 -5.66
CA LEU A 131 9.41 7.65 -6.71
C LEU A 131 8.35 8.01 -7.76
N LYS A 132 7.41 8.93 -7.47
CA LYS A 132 6.28 9.28 -8.35
C LYS A 132 6.65 9.79 -9.75
N ASP A 133 7.87 10.32 -9.92
CA ASP A 133 8.33 10.94 -11.17
C ASP A 133 9.25 10.01 -11.99
N TYR A 134 9.52 8.79 -11.51
CA TYR A 134 10.28 7.80 -12.27
C TYR A 134 9.42 7.23 -13.39
N THR A 135 10.00 7.06 -14.58
CA THR A 135 9.29 6.54 -15.77
C THR A 135 8.78 5.11 -15.61
N THR A 136 9.33 4.37 -14.65
CA THR A 136 8.90 3.01 -14.27
C THR A 136 7.91 3.00 -13.11
N SER A 137 7.48 4.16 -12.61
CA SER A 137 6.61 4.27 -11.45
C SER A 137 5.15 4.14 -11.85
N ASP A 138 4.35 3.54 -10.97
CA ASP A 138 2.91 3.40 -11.13
C ASP A 138 2.20 4.74 -11.33
N VAL A 139 2.62 5.74 -10.57
CA VAL A 139 2.07 7.10 -10.62
C VAL A 139 2.39 7.78 -11.95
N TYR A 140 3.60 7.60 -12.48
CA TYR A 140 3.98 8.11 -13.80
C TYR A 140 3.18 7.41 -14.91
N ALA A 141 3.08 6.08 -14.86
CA ALA A 141 2.31 5.34 -15.86
C ALA A 141 0.83 5.77 -15.87
N ALA A 142 0.24 6.02 -14.69
CA ALA A 142 -1.11 6.52 -14.56
C ALA A 142 -1.24 7.99 -15.03
N SER A 143 -0.24 8.84 -14.84
CA SER A 143 -0.28 10.25 -15.26
C SER A 143 -0.31 10.38 -16.78
N GLU A 144 0.48 9.57 -17.48
CA GLU A 144 0.58 9.57 -18.95
C GLU A 144 -0.76 9.24 -19.65
N VAL A 145 -1.64 8.47 -19.00
CA VAL A 145 -2.92 8.03 -19.60
C VAL A 145 -4.15 8.74 -19.06
N SER A 146 -4.08 9.32 -17.86
CA SER A 146 -5.23 9.97 -17.22
C SER A 146 -5.35 11.47 -17.53
N GLY A 147 -4.30 12.08 -18.09
CA GLY A 147 -4.21 13.53 -18.26
C GLY A 147 -4.08 14.29 -16.94
N ARG A 148 -3.81 13.60 -15.82
CA ARG A 148 -3.55 14.18 -14.50
C ARG A 148 -2.06 14.19 -14.23
N SER A 149 -1.57 15.21 -13.53
CA SER A 149 -0.17 15.25 -13.11
C SER A 149 0.14 14.16 -12.07
N SER A 150 1.39 13.69 -12.03
CA SER A 150 1.88 12.77 -10.99
C SER A 150 1.64 13.31 -9.58
N HIS A 151 1.65 14.64 -9.38
CA HIS A 151 1.34 15.28 -8.10
C HIS A 151 -0.13 15.11 -7.69
N GLN A 152 -1.06 15.24 -8.64
CA GLN A 152 -2.49 15.05 -8.36
C GLN A 152 -2.79 13.58 -8.03
N LEU A 153 -2.22 12.65 -8.79
CA LEU A 153 -2.38 11.21 -8.54
C LEU A 153 -1.73 10.77 -7.23
N MET A 154 -0.55 11.32 -6.91
CA MET A 154 0.08 11.07 -5.62
C MET A 154 -0.73 11.67 -4.47
N ALA A 155 -1.34 12.85 -4.64
CA ALA A 155 -2.19 13.44 -3.61
C ALA A 155 -3.41 12.56 -3.29
N MET A 156 -4.01 11.95 -4.33
CA MET A 156 -5.07 10.96 -4.15
C MET A 156 -4.57 9.79 -3.30
N ALA A 157 -3.43 9.18 -3.64
CA ALA A 157 -2.92 8.06 -2.85
C ALA A 157 -2.42 8.44 -1.44
N LEU A 158 -1.92 9.66 -1.26
CA LEU A 158 -1.38 10.15 0.01
C LEU A 158 -2.48 10.44 1.03
N LEU A 159 -3.64 10.95 0.60
CA LEU A 159 -4.76 11.27 1.49
C LEU A 159 -5.21 10.07 2.36
N PRO A 160 -5.57 8.89 1.81
CA PRO A 160 -5.94 7.74 2.61
C PRO A 160 -4.77 7.23 3.47
N ALA A 161 -3.51 7.33 3.01
CA ALA A 161 -2.35 6.94 3.82
C ALA A 161 -2.15 7.86 5.04
N LEU A 162 -2.42 9.17 4.92
CA LEU A 162 -2.38 10.08 6.06
C LEU A 162 -3.49 9.75 7.07
N ILE A 163 -4.69 9.44 6.59
CA ILE A 163 -5.81 9.01 7.45
C ILE A 163 -5.45 7.69 8.15
N ASP A 164 -4.88 6.73 7.45
CA ASP A 164 -4.44 5.45 8.01
C ASP A 164 -3.26 5.59 8.98
N THR A 165 -2.36 6.54 8.74
CA THR A 165 -1.30 6.89 9.69
C THR A 165 -1.91 7.35 11.00
N TYR A 166 -2.92 8.23 10.95
CA TYR A 166 -3.65 8.65 12.13
C TYR A 166 -4.41 7.48 12.79
N ARG A 167 -5.04 6.59 12.01
CA ARG A 167 -5.70 5.39 12.54
C ARG A 167 -4.75 4.43 13.25
N LEU A 168 -3.53 4.28 12.76
CA LEU A 168 -2.56 3.32 13.29
C LEU A 168 -1.81 3.86 14.52
N PHE A 169 -1.45 5.15 14.52
CA PHE A 169 -0.59 5.74 15.54
C PHE A 169 -1.28 6.76 16.45
N GLY A 170 -2.52 7.15 16.14
CA GLY A 170 -3.28 8.09 16.95
C GLY A 170 -3.80 7.44 18.23
N GLU A 171 -3.80 8.21 19.32
CA GLU A 171 -4.49 7.83 20.54
C GLU A 171 -5.97 8.25 20.46
N GLY A 172 -6.89 7.38 20.90
CA GLY A 172 -8.32 7.71 20.98
C GLY A 172 -8.97 8.03 19.62
N VAL A 173 -8.51 7.40 18.54
CA VAL A 173 -9.01 7.66 17.18
C VAL A 173 -10.52 7.38 17.11
N PRO A 174 -11.34 8.37 16.71
CA PRO A 174 -12.78 8.16 16.58
C PRO A 174 -13.14 7.16 15.46
N GLU A 175 -14.17 6.34 15.67
CA GLU A 175 -14.61 5.33 14.69
C GLU A 175 -14.93 5.90 13.29
N TRP A 176 -15.38 7.16 13.21
CA TRP A 176 -15.71 7.79 11.93
C TRP A 176 -14.49 7.95 11.02
N VAL A 177 -13.27 8.00 11.57
CA VAL A 177 -12.02 8.13 10.79
C VAL A 177 -11.83 6.91 9.90
N GLY A 178 -12.12 5.70 10.40
CA GLY A 178 -12.10 4.48 9.59
C GLY A 178 -13.13 4.49 8.46
N LYS A 179 -14.34 4.99 8.73
CA LYS A 179 -15.39 5.15 7.71
C LYS A 179 -14.97 6.14 6.62
N VAL A 180 -14.31 7.24 7.00
CA VAL A 180 -13.80 8.24 6.05
C VAL A 180 -12.66 7.66 5.21
N SER A 181 -11.70 6.95 5.81
CA SER A 181 -10.64 6.25 5.06
C SER A 181 -11.22 5.33 3.99
N MET A 182 -12.14 4.45 4.39
CA MET A 182 -12.79 3.52 3.47
C MET A 182 -13.55 4.25 2.36
N ALA A 183 -14.27 5.32 2.69
CA ALA A 183 -15.01 6.10 1.70
C ALA A 183 -14.09 6.80 0.69
N VAL A 184 -12.96 7.35 1.12
CA VAL A 184 -11.96 7.96 0.24
C VAL A 184 -11.40 6.92 -0.72
N LYS A 185 -10.90 5.80 -0.21
CA LYS A 185 -10.34 4.70 -1.02
C LYS A 185 -11.38 4.16 -2.01
N ALA A 186 -12.61 3.92 -1.57
CA ALA A 186 -13.69 3.42 -2.42
C ALA A 186 -14.06 4.43 -3.53
N SER A 187 -14.08 5.72 -3.22
CA SER A 187 -14.36 6.78 -4.20
C SER A 187 -13.27 6.87 -5.26
N GLU A 188 -12.00 6.72 -4.86
CA GLU A 188 -10.87 6.73 -5.79
C GLU A 188 -10.85 5.50 -6.69
N ILE A 189 -11.11 4.31 -6.15
CA ILE A 189 -11.33 3.10 -6.93
C ILE A 189 -12.48 3.35 -7.92
N ALA A 190 -13.65 3.79 -7.46
CA ALA A 190 -14.79 4.04 -8.34
C ALA A 190 -14.46 5.03 -9.47
N LEU A 191 -13.68 6.08 -9.17
CA LEU A 191 -13.23 7.05 -10.16
C LEU A 191 -12.33 6.40 -11.23
N ILE A 192 -11.33 5.60 -10.84
CA ILE A 192 -10.46 4.87 -11.77
C ILE A 192 -11.27 3.94 -12.68
N TRP A 193 -12.25 3.25 -12.11
CA TRP A 193 -13.08 2.29 -12.84
C TRP A 193 -14.17 2.94 -13.70
N SER A 194 -14.51 4.21 -13.44
CA SER A 194 -15.43 5.00 -14.27
C SER A 194 -14.81 5.51 -15.58
N PHE A 195 -13.48 5.47 -15.70
CA PHE A 195 -12.73 5.90 -16.87
C PHE A 195 -12.90 4.94 -18.06
#